data_AF-A0A8K0HF14-F1
#
_entry.id   AF-A0A8K0HF14-F1
#
_cell.length_a   1.000
_cell.length_b   1.000
_cell.length_c   1.000
_cell.angle_alpha   90.00
_cell.angle_beta   90.00
_cell.angle_gamma   90.00
#
_symmetry.space_group_name_H-M   'P 1'
#
loop_
_entity.id
_entity.type
_entity.pdbx_description
1 polymer ?
#
loop_
_entity_poly.entity_id
_entity_poly.type
_entity_poly.pdbx_seq_one_letter_code
_entity_poly.pdbx_strand_id
1 'polypeptide(L)'
;MSHSHPSGRYRRINPRAGENPRLREIEVLIISAQDLKNVKHITKMRPYAEVYVEKDHHVARTHVEDQGGTNPSWNEVVKVKFHEHLPETDVLAAVNVDIYAHGHVREKPVGSARVLLCDVLKGGDASEPADNPIQCMTVQVWRQSGRPQGLLNLWVPPTGRFLLRRESLSLRVKEDEVEDQKVVDGAGGEAVKV
;
A
#
# COMPACT_ATOMS: atom_id res chain seq x y z
N MET A 1 -18.55 23.87 -31.65
CA MET A 1 -18.64 22.40 -31.79
C MET A 1 -18.42 21.80 -30.41
N SER A 2 -19.50 21.32 -29.79
CA SER A 2 -19.52 20.82 -28.40
C SER A 2 -19.14 19.35 -28.36
N HIS A 3 -17.99 19.02 -27.75
CA HIS A 3 -17.57 17.63 -27.55
C HIS A 3 -18.07 17.10 -26.21
N SER A 4 -19.09 16.24 -26.28
CA SER A 4 -19.55 15.38 -25.18
C SER A 4 -18.52 14.29 -24.90
N HIS A 5 -18.00 14.25 -23.68
CA HIS A 5 -17.22 13.12 -23.17
C HIS A 5 -18.17 11.93 -22.88
N PRO A 6 -17.84 10.70 -23.30
CA PRO A 6 -18.58 9.53 -22.86
C PRO A 6 -18.18 9.23 -21.41
N SER A 7 -18.97 9.72 -20.46
CA SER A 7 -18.95 9.22 -19.09
C SER A 7 -19.51 7.79 -19.14
N GLY A 8 -18.62 6.80 -19.03
CA GLY A 8 -19.01 5.42 -18.78
C GLY A 8 -19.84 5.40 -17.52
N ARG A 9 -21.15 5.17 -17.67
CA ARG A 9 -22.07 5.06 -16.55
C ARG A 9 -21.77 3.74 -15.84
N TYR A 10 -20.93 3.79 -14.81
CA TYR A 10 -20.97 2.76 -13.79
C TYR A 10 -22.41 2.69 -13.29
N ARG A 11 -23.06 1.56 -13.56
CA ARG A 11 -24.42 1.30 -13.10
C ARG A 11 -24.34 1.30 -11.58
N ARG A 12 -24.79 2.37 -10.94
CA ARG A 12 -24.95 2.41 -9.47
C ARG A 12 -25.92 1.30 -9.11
N ILE A 13 -25.39 0.18 -8.63
CA ILE A 13 -26.19 -0.77 -7.87
C ILE A 13 -26.39 -0.08 -6.53
N ASN A 14 -27.54 0.58 -6.35
CA ASN A 14 -27.94 1.02 -5.03
C ASN A 14 -28.08 -0.23 -4.15
N PRO A 15 -27.35 -0.36 -3.04
CA PRO A 15 -27.62 -1.43 -2.10
C PRO A 15 -29.07 -1.36 -1.64
N ARG A 16 -29.70 -2.53 -1.45
CA ARG A 16 -31.04 -2.61 -0.91
C ARG A 16 -31.05 -1.90 0.44
N ALA A 17 -32.02 -0.99 0.63
CA ALA A 17 -32.16 -0.21 1.86
C ALA A 17 -32.18 -1.16 3.08
N GLY A 18 -31.10 -1.16 3.86
CA GLY A 18 -30.99 -1.95 5.10
C GLY A 18 -29.71 -2.79 5.25
N GLU A 19 -28.97 -3.07 4.18
CA GLU A 19 -27.69 -3.79 4.28
C GLU A 19 -26.54 -2.79 4.37
N ASN A 20 -25.74 -2.89 5.44
CA ASN A 20 -24.48 -2.16 5.52
C ASN A 20 -23.51 -2.86 4.55
N PRO A 21 -23.12 -2.22 3.42
CA PRO A 21 -22.32 -2.90 2.41
C PRO A 21 -21.01 -3.36 3.03
N ARG A 22 -20.70 -4.65 2.88
CA ARG A 22 -19.42 -5.18 3.34
C ARG A 22 -18.29 -4.57 2.53
N LEU A 23 -17.27 -4.11 3.24
CA LEU A 23 -16.09 -3.48 2.65
C LEU A 23 -14.89 -4.40 2.80
N ARG A 24 -14.13 -4.52 1.72
CA ARG A 24 -12.81 -5.13 1.71
C ARG A 24 -11.76 -4.02 1.72
N GLU A 25 -10.58 -4.33 2.26
CA GLU A 25 -9.43 -3.45 2.26
C GLU A 25 -8.28 -4.09 1.48
N ILE A 26 -7.55 -3.26 0.74
CA ILE A 26 -6.31 -3.62 0.06
C ILE A 26 -5.19 -2.68 0.49
N GLU A 27 -4.03 -3.25 0.82
CA GLU A 27 -2.80 -2.53 1.09
C GLU A 27 -1.94 -2.45 -0.16
N VAL A 28 -1.39 -1.26 -0.44
CA VAL A 28 -0.55 -1.02 -1.61
C VAL A 28 0.68 -0.26 -1.15
N LEU A 29 1.87 -0.78 -1.42
CA LEU A 29 3.12 -0.06 -1.21
C LEU A 29 3.41 0.77 -2.46
N ILE A 30 3.31 2.09 -2.34
CA ILE A 30 3.71 3.03 -3.38
C ILE A 30 5.19 3.35 -3.17
N ILE A 31 6.05 2.83 -4.04
CA ILE A 31 7.52 2.88 -3.85
C ILE A 31 8.05 4.18 -4.43
N SER A 32 7.98 4.33 -5.74
CA SER A 32 8.61 5.44 -6.45
C SER A 32 8.00 5.64 -7.82
N ALA A 33 8.29 6.77 -8.44
CA ALA A 33 8.07 6.97 -9.86
C ALA A 33 9.32 7.55 -10.53
N GLN A 34 9.43 7.36 -11.84
CA GLN A 34 10.57 7.78 -12.64
C GLN A 34 10.10 8.45 -13.92
N ASP A 35 10.84 9.45 -14.40
CA ASP A 35 10.57 10.20 -15.63
C ASP A 35 9.14 10.72 -15.76
N LEU A 36 8.57 11.21 -14.65
CA LEU A 36 7.27 11.86 -14.68
C LEU A 36 7.31 13.15 -15.49
N LYS A 37 6.18 13.49 -16.12
CA LYS A 37 6.05 14.79 -16.79
C LYS A 37 6.21 15.93 -15.79
N ASN A 38 7.20 16.79 -16.01
CA ASN A 38 7.28 18.03 -15.23
C ASN A 38 6.14 19.00 -15.61
N VAL A 39 5.25 19.29 -14.65
CA VAL A 39 4.10 20.22 -14.78
C VAL A 39 4.31 21.55 -14.01
N LYS A 40 5.47 21.70 -13.36
CA LYS A 40 5.90 22.90 -12.63
C LYS A 40 7.21 23.41 -13.26
N HIS A 41 7.08 24.37 -14.19
CA HIS A 41 8.23 24.90 -14.93
C HIS A 41 9.02 25.97 -14.16
N ILE A 42 8.43 26.57 -13.13
CA ILE A 42 9.02 27.68 -12.36
C ILE A 42 9.53 27.20 -11.01
N THR A 43 8.76 26.34 -10.34
CA THR A 43 9.07 25.82 -9.00
C THR A 43 9.42 24.35 -9.07
N LYS A 44 10.10 23.83 -8.03
CA LYS A 44 10.30 22.39 -7.88
C LYS A 44 8.95 21.67 -7.84
N MET A 45 8.87 20.55 -8.55
CA MET A 45 7.70 19.66 -8.50
C MET A 45 7.78 18.82 -7.23
N ARG A 46 6.72 18.87 -6.42
CA ARG A 46 6.59 18.16 -5.14
C ARG A 46 5.44 17.15 -5.26
N PRO A 47 5.69 15.93 -5.75
CA PRO A 47 4.60 15.04 -6.11
C PRO A 47 4.08 14.18 -4.95
N TYR A 48 2.80 13.80 -5.02
CA TYR A 48 2.16 12.79 -4.18
C TYR A 48 1.20 11.95 -5.02
N ALA A 49 0.78 10.80 -4.49
CA ALA A 49 -0.16 9.90 -5.14
C ALA A 49 -1.48 9.81 -4.37
N GLU A 50 -2.59 9.79 -5.10
CA GLU A 50 -3.90 9.37 -4.62
C GLU A 50 -4.16 7.94 -5.12
N VAL A 51 -4.49 7.03 -4.20
CA VAL A 51 -4.73 5.62 -4.50
C VAL A 51 -6.17 5.27 -4.14
N TYR A 52 -6.89 4.66 -5.08
CA TYR A 52 -8.29 4.28 -4.89
C TYR A 52 -8.68 3.11 -5.79
N VAL A 53 -9.71 2.39 -5.37
CA VAL A 53 -10.43 1.44 -6.24
C VAL A 53 -11.73 2.10 -6.73
N GLU A 54 -12.50 2.64 -5.79
CA GLU A 54 -13.71 3.42 -6.04
C GLU A 54 -13.50 4.86 -5.56
N LYS A 55 -13.32 5.80 -6.49
CA LYS A 55 -12.93 7.19 -6.17
C LYS A 55 -13.93 7.91 -5.26
N ASP A 56 -15.22 7.58 -5.38
CA ASP A 56 -16.30 8.17 -4.60
C ASP A 56 -16.47 7.51 -3.21
N HIS A 57 -15.69 6.46 -2.89
CA HIS A 57 -15.81 5.70 -1.65
C HIS A 57 -14.63 5.89 -0.70
N HIS A 58 -13.42 5.58 -1.13
CA HIS A 58 -12.22 5.77 -0.31
C HIS A 58 -11.01 6.08 -1.19
N VAL A 59 -10.34 7.19 -0.87
CA VAL A 59 -9.10 7.63 -1.51
C VAL A 59 -8.04 7.76 -0.42
N ALA A 60 -6.97 7.00 -0.53
CA ALA A 60 -5.79 7.14 0.32
C ALA A 60 -4.77 8.04 -0.37
N ARG A 61 -3.98 8.79 0.40
CA ARG A 61 -2.94 9.69 -0.12
C ARG A 61 -1.60 9.32 0.49
N THR A 62 -0.55 9.35 -0.33
CA THR A 62 0.83 9.35 0.18
C THR A 62 1.19 10.72 0.74
N HIS A 63 2.30 10.80 1.46
CA HIS A 63 2.96 12.05 1.75
C HIS A 63 3.42 12.77 0.46
N VAL A 64 3.67 14.07 0.61
CA VAL A 64 4.23 14.91 -0.45
C VAL A 64 5.75 14.76 -0.43
N GLU A 65 6.33 14.32 -1.54
CA GLU A 65 7.77 14.18 -1.70
C GLU A 65 8.36 15.52 -2.15
N ASP A 66 8.97 16.25 -1.22
CA ASP A 66 9.43 17.63 -1.44
C ASP A 66 10.61 17.75 -2.40
N GLN A 67 11.43 16.69 -2.46
CA GLN A 67 12.66 16.71 -3.23
C GLN A 67 12.63 15.82 -4.48
N GLY A 68 11.53 15.10 -4.72
CA GLY A 68 11.42 14.09 -5.77
C GLY A 68 11.42 14.63 -7.20
N GLY A 69 10.93 15.85 -7.44
CA GLY A 69 10.86 16.38 -8.81
C GLY A 69 10.10 15.43 -9.73
N THR A 70 10.73 15.01 -10.83
CA THR A 70 10.19 14.01 -11.78
C THR A 70 10.46 12.56 -11.40
N ASN A 71 11.23 12.32 -10.33
CA ASN A 71 11.63 10.98 -9.87
C ASN A 71 11.37 10.80 -8.36
N PRO A 72 10.11 10.89 -7.90
CA PRO A 72 9.81 10.81 -6.47
C PRO A 72 9.96 9.40 -5.90
N SER A 73 10.18 9.33 -4.59
CA SER A 73 10.26 8.09 -3.82
C SER A 73 9.40 8.24 -2.57
N TRP A 74 8.24 7.61 -2.54
CA TRP A 74 7.34 7.66 -1.40
C TRP A 74 7.59 6.52 -0.39
N ASN A 75 7.86 5.30 -0.84
CA ASN A 75 8.01 4.12 0.03
C ASN A 75 6.95 4.03 1.13
N GLU A 76 5.68 4.24 0.77
CA GLU A 76 4.58 4.36 1.72
C GLU A 76 3.50 3.31 1.45
N VAL A 77 3.09 2.59 2.49
CA VAL A 77 1.95 1.68 2.43
C VAL A 77 0.67 2.45 2.66
N VAL A 78 -0.21 2.46 1.68
CA VAL A 78 -1.55 3.03 1.78
C VAL A 78 -2.61 1.93 1.83
N LYS A 79 -3.71 2.21 2.53
CA LYS A 79 -4.84 1.27 2.66
C LYS A 79 -6.06 1.84 1.97
N VAL A 80 -6.64 1.07 1.06
CA VAL A 80 -7.81 1.47 0.27
C VAL A 80 -8.96 0.52 0.55
N LYS A 81 -10.16 1.07 0.70
CA LYS A 81 -11.38 0.31 0.97
C LYS A 81 -12.27 0.35 -0.26
N PHE A 82 -13.00 -0.73 -0.50
CA PHE A 82 -13.92 -0.87 -1.62
C PHE A 82 -14.97 -1.93 -1.29
N HIS A 83 -16.05 -1.95 -2.05
CA HIS A 83 -17.12 -2.92 -1.86
C HIS A 83 -16.61 -4.35 -2.10
N GLU A 84 -16.90 -5.26 -1.17
CA GLU A 84 -16.37 -6.64 -1.20
C GLU A 84 -16.71 -7.40 -2.50
N HIS A 85 -17.91 -7.18 -3.04
CA HIS A 85 -18.41 -7.81 -4.26
C HIS A 85 -17.85 -7.21 -5.57
N LEU A 86 -17.09 -6.11 -5.51
CA LEU A 86 -16.63 -5.39 -6.69
C LEU A 86 -15.76 -6.26 -7.62
N PRO A 87 -14.77 -7.04 -7.13
CA PRO A 87 -13.92 -7.85 -8.00
C PRO A 87 -14.69 -8.96 -8.74
N GLU A 88 -15.81 -9.41 -8.18
CA GLU A 88 -16.66 -10.47 -8.74
C GLU A 88 -17.65 -9.90 -9.77
N THR A 89 -18.02 -8.63 -9.62
CA THR A 89 -19.06 -7.97 -10.43
C THR A 89 -18.50 -7.10 -11.55
N ASP A 90 -17.24 -6.66 -11.46
CA ASP A 90 -16.56 -5.86 -12.47
C ASP A 90 -15.13 -6.35 -12.73
N VAL A 91 -14.94 -6.99 -13.88
CA VAL A 91 -13.61 -7.47 -14.34
C VAL A 91 -12.63 -6.31 -14.60
N LEU A 92 -13.13 -5.09 -14.82
CA LEU A 92 -12.29 -3.92 -15.00
C LEU A 92 -11.94 -3.26 -13.66
N ALA A 93 -12.47 -3.73 -12.52
CA ALA A 93 -12.13 -3.17 -11.22
C ALA A 93 -10.61 -3.15 -11.01
N ALA A 94 -10.09 -2.03 -10.51
CA ALA A 94 -8.66 -1.77 -10.50
C ALA A 94 -8.23 -0.89 -9.34
N VAL A 95 -6.99 -1.07 -8.88
CA VAL A 95 -6.28 -0.04 -8.14
C VAL A 95 -5.85 1.04 -9.12
N ASN A 96 -6.34 2.26 -8.91
CA ASN A 96 -5.98 3.45 -9.66
C ASN A 96 -5.02 4.28 -8.80
N VAL A 97 -3.99 4.81 -9.44
CA VAL A 97 -3.00 5.71 -8.82
C VAL A 97 -2.96 7.00 -9.62
N ASP A 98 -3.53 8.08 -9.09
CA ASP A 98 -3.46 9.41 -9.67
C ASP A 98 -2.31 10.19 -9.02
N ILE A 99 -1.35 10.65 -9.82
CA ILE A 99 -0.19 11.41 -9.34
C ILE A 99 -0.43 12.90 -9.56
N TYR A 100 -0.21 13.69 -8.51
CA TYR A 100 -0.35 15.14 -8.53
C TYR A 100 0.94 15.82 -8.10
N ALA A 101 1.11 17.06 -8.53
CA ALA A 101 2.15 17.97 -8.09
C ALA A 101 1.56 19.00 -7.13
N HIS A 102 2.00 18.92 -5.87
CA HIS A 102 1.64 19.83 -4.80
C HIS A 102 1.87 21.29 -5.19
N GLY A 103 0.93 22.15 -4.82
CA GLY A 103 0.96 23.56 -5.18
C GLY A 103 0.29 24.44 -4.14
N HIS A 104 0.79 25.66 -4.00
CA HIS A 104 0.27 26.64 -3.05
C HIS A 104 -1.21 27.03 -3.31
N VAL A 105 -1.63 27.06 -4.58
CA VAL A 105 -2.98 27.47 -4.97
C VAL A 105 -3.85 26.29 -5.39
N ARG A 106 -3.28 25.39 -6.20
CA ARG A 106 -3.98 24.21 -6.70
C ARG A 106 -3.02 23.09 -7.01
N GLU A 107 -3.52 21.88 -6.77
CA GLU A 107 -2.94 20.63 -7.21
C GLU A 107 -2.95 20.50 -8.73
N LYS A 108 -1.80 20.12 -9.30
CA LYS A 108 -1.68 19.89 -10.74
C LYS A 108 -1.58 18.39 -11.05
N PRO A 109 -2.47 17.83 -11.88
CA PRO A 109 -2.37 16.44 -12.28
C PRO A 109 -1.10 16.21 -13.12
N VAL A 110 -0.36 15.15 -12.80
CA VAL A 110 0.88 14.75 -13.49
C VAL A 110 0.59 13.59 -14.44
N GLY A 111 -0.10 12.57 -13.96
CA GLY A 111 -0.50 11.40 -14.73
C GLY A 111 -1.16 10.34 -13.83
N SER A 112 -1.61 9.26 -14.44
CA SER A 112 -2.30 8.17 -13.74
C SER A 112 -1.78 6.81 -14.17
N ALA A 113 -1.80 5.85 -13.26
CA ALA A 113 -1.51 4.45 -13.51
C ALA A 113 -2.66 3.58 -12.99
N ARG A 114 -2.79 2.36 -13.54
CA ARG A 114 -3.88 1.44 -13.24
C ARG A 114 -3.37 0.00 -13.19
N VAL A 115 -3.87 -0.75 -12.22
CA VAL A 115 -3.58 -2.16 -11.97
C VAL A 115 -4.89 -2.89 -11.75
N LEU A 116 -5.21 -3.90 -12.56
CA LEU A 116 -6.47 -4.62 -12.40
C LEU A 116 -6.45 -5.46 -11.12
N LEU A 117 -7.59 -5.49 -10.41
CA LEU A 117 -7.73 -6.29 -9.21
C LEU A 117 -7.58 -7.78 -9.51
N CYS A 118 -8.03 -8.26 -10.67
CA CYS A 118 -7.86 -9.66 -11.09
C CYS A 118 -6.39 -10.05 -11.30
N ASP A 119 -5.51 -9.09 -11.61
CA ASP A 119 -4.10 -9.37 -11.85
C ASP A 119 -3.33 -9.54 -10.54
N VAL A 120 -3.77 -8.86 -9.48
CA VAL A 120 -3.08 -8.79 -8.19
C VAL A 120 -3.77 -9.59 -7.09
N LEU A 121 -5.10 -9.66 -7.04
CA LEU A 121 -5.85 -10.44 -6.05
C LEU A 121 -6.09 -11.86 -6.56
N LYS A 122 -5.02 -12.67 -6.65
CA LYS A 122 -5.10 -14.03 -7.22
C LYS A 122 -5.53 -15.12 -6.26
N GLY A 123 -5.86 -14.78 -5.02
CA GLY A 123 -6.16 -15.78 -4.00
C GLY A 123 -4.90 -16.54 -3.59
N GLY A 124 -4.76 -16.72 -2.30
CA GLY A 124 -3.68 -17.44 -1.66
C GLY A 124 -4.15 -17.63 -0.24
N ASP A 125 -3.99 -18.82 0.31
CA ASP A 125 -4.30 -19.01 1.70
C ASP A 125 -3.34 -18.13 2.52
N ALA A 126 -3.88 -17.26 3.37
CA ALA A 126 -3.05 -16.46 4.27
C ALA A 126 -2.25 -17.36 5.24
N SER A 127 -2.67 -18.64 5.39
CA SER A 127 -1.96 -19.67 6.12
C SER A 127 -0.77 -20.27 5.35
N GLU A 128 -0.75 -20.17 4.02
CA GLU A 128 0.31 -20.67 3.12
C GLU A 128 0.86 -19.56 2.18
N PRO A 129 1.61 -18.58 2.71
CA PRO A 129 2.10 -17.44 1.94
C PRO A 129 3.10 -17.79 0.82
N ALA A 130 3.65 -19.01 0.84
CA ALA A 130 4.70 -19.45 -0.08
C ALA A 130 4.20 -19.60 -1.52
N ASP A 131 2.91 -19.88 -1.72
CA ASP A 131 2.35 -20.17 -3.04
C ASP A 131 1.99 -18.90 -3.84
N ASN A 132 2.05 -17.72 -3.21
CA ASN A 132 1.72 -16.46 -3.88
C ASN A 132 2.61 -15.29 -3.41
N PRO A 133 3.87 -15.21 -3.88
CA PRO A 133 4.81 -14.18 -3.46
C PRO A 133 4.34 -12.79 -3.90
N ILE A 134 4.60 -11.78 -3.06
CA ILE A 134 4.33 -10.38 -3.38
C ILE A 134 5.17 -9.99 -4.59
N GLN A 135 4.50 -9.52 -5.66
CA GLN A 135 5.18 -9.12 -6.89
C GLN A 135 5.55 -7.64 -6.86
N CYS A 136 6.81 -7.37 -7.24
CA CYS A 136 7.24 -6.03 -7.59
C CYS A 136 6.75 -5.67 -8.98
N MET A 137 6.00 -4.58 -9.09
CA MET A 137 5.42 -4.15 -10.36
C MET A 137 5.92 -2.78 -10.75
N THR A 138 6.22 -2.64 -12.04
CA THR A 138 6.49 -1.37 -12.69
C THR A 138 5.41 -1.14 -13.75
N VAL A 139 4.62 -0.09 -13.58
CA VAL A 139 3.48 0.22 -14.46
C VAL A 139 3.65 1.57 -15.15
N GLN A 140 3.19 1.64 -16.40
CA GLN A 140 3.24 2.85 -17.21
C GLN A 140 2.33 3.93 -16.63
N VAL A 141 2.86 5.14 -16.47
CA VAL A 141 2.08 6.33 -16.14
C VAL A 141 1.58 6.98 -17.43
N TRP A 142 0.30 7.33 -17.45
CA TRP A 142 -0.39 7.97 -18.57
C TRP A 142 -0.73 9.40 -18.24
N ARG A 143 -0.34 10.33 -19.11
CA ARG A 143 -0.69 11.75 -18.95
C ARG A 143 -2.17 11.97 -19.25
N GLN A 144 -2.72 13.09 -18.79
CA GLN A 144 -4.07 13.52 -19.14
C GLN A 144 -4.30 13.64 -20.66
N SER A 145 -3.23 13.83 -21.44
CA SER A 145 -3.29 13.83 -22.90
C SER A 145 -3.43 12.43 -23.52
N GLY A 146 -3.49 11.36 -22.73
CA GLY A 146 -3.49 9.97 -23.18
C GLY A 146 -2.13 9.46 -23.67
N ARG A 147 -1.04 10.24 -23.51
CA ARG A 147 0.30 9.82 -23.93
C ARG A 147 1.04 9.19 -22.75
N PRO A 148 1.72 8.04 -22.95
CA PRO A 148 2.55 7.46 -21.90
C PRO A 148 3.73 8.36 -21.59
N GLN A 149 4.05 8.54 -20.30
CA GLN A 149 5.28 9.15 -19.83
C GLN A 149 5.51 8.80 -18.36
N GLY A 150 6.67 8.21 -18.07
CA GLY A 150 7.09 7.83 -16.73
C GLY A 150 6.63 6.44 -16.28
N LEU A 151 7.26 5.93 -15.24
CA LEU A 151 7.03 4.60 -14.68
C LEU A 151 6.72 4.72 -13.19
N LEU A 152 5.76 3.95 -12.70
CA LEU A 152 5.41 3.85 -11.28
C LEU A 152 5.80 2.46 -10.77
N ASN A 153 6.56 2.40 -9.69
CA ASN A 153 6.92 1.17 -8.99
C ASN A 153 6.06 1.01 -7.75
N LEU A 154 5.41 -0.15 -7.60
CA LEU A 154 4.52 -0.45 -6.49
C LEU A 154 4.44 -1.95 -6.21
N TRP A 155 4.07 -2.30 -4.98
CA TRP A 155 3.77 -3.69 -4.60
C TRP A 155 2.31 -3.81 -4.14
N VAL A 156 1.67 -4.91 -4.54
CA VAL A 156 0.35 -5.31 -4.05
C VAL A 156 0.46 -6.75 -3.54
N PRO A 157 0.18 -7.00 -2.24
CA PRO A 157 0.13 -8.36 -1.71
C PRO A 157 -1.04 -9.13 -2.33
N PRO A 158 -0.84 -10.39 -2.75
CA PRO A 158 -1.91 -11.15 -3.39
C PRO A 158 -3.11 -11.46 -2.49
N THR A 159 -2.89 -11.51 -1.18
CA THR A 159 -3.93 -11.61 -0.14
C THR A 159 -4.71 -10.31 0.05
N GLY A 160 -4.18 -9.20 -0.48
CA GLY A 160 -4.64 -7.83 -0.25
C GLY A 160 -4.06 -7.17 1.01
N ARG A 161 -3.25 -7.86 1.82
CA ARG A 161 -2.61 -7.30 3.02
C ARG A 161 -1.16 -7.78 3.13
N PHE A 162 -0.25 -6.90 3.55
CA PHE A 162 1.11 -7.28 3.87
C PHE A 162 1.05 -8.15 5.13
N LEU A 163 1.19 -9.46 4.95
CA LEU A 163 1.25 -10.38 6.07
C LEU A 163 2.52 -10.07 6.87
N LEU A 164 2.37 -9.82 8.17
CA LEU A 164 3.51 -9.85 9.07
C LEU A 164 4.09 -11.28 8.98
N ARG A 165 5.33 -11.39 8.52
CA ARG A 165 6.06 -12.65 8.55
C ARG A 165 6.04 -13.15 9.99
N ARG A 166 5.43 -14.31 10.25
CA ARG A 166 5.28 -14.90 11.59
C ARG A 166 6.64 -15.06 12.31
N GLU A 167 7.74 -15.11 11.56
CA GLU A 167 9.11 -15.18 12.08
C GLU A 167 9.56 -13.92 12.85
N SER A 168 8.89 -12.78 12.70
CA SER A 168 9.19 -11.57 13.48
C SER A 168 8.59 -11.57 14.89
N LEU A 169 7.75 -12.56 15.23
CA LEU A 169 7.21 -12.77 16.58
C LEU A 169 8.05 -13.76 17.41
N SER A 170 9.12 -14.34 16.86
CA SER A 170 9.92 -15.39 17.51
C SER A 170 11.34 -14.99 17.95
N LEU A 171 11.73 -13.71 17.86
CA LEU A 171 12.99 -13.23 18.47
C LEU A 171 12.72 -12.46 19.77
N ARG A 172 12.23 -13.17 20.78
CA ARG A 172 12.44 -12.85 22.20
C ARG A 172 12.65 -14.15 22.96
N VAL A 173 13.71 -14.87 22.58
CA VAL A 173 14.32 -15.85 23.49
C VAL A 173 15.13 -15.03 24.48
N LYS A 174 14.82 -15.19 25.76
CA LYS A 174 15.38 -14.51 26.91
C LYS A 174 16.91 -14.62 26.91
N GLU A 175 17.61 -13.52 26.65
CA GLU A 175 18.93 -13.27 27.22
C GLU A 175 18.70 -12.37 28.42
N ASP A 176 18.48 -12.98 29.58
CA ASP A 176 18.58 -12.34 30.90
C ASP A 176 18.62 -13.47 31.95
N GLU A 177 19.75 -14.19 32.01
CA GLU A 177 20.22 -14.86 33.23
C GLU A 177 21.76 -14.80 33.23
N VAL A 178 22.29 -13.63 33.61
CA VAL A 178 23.64 -13.49 34.17
C VAL A 178 23.50 -12.70 35.46
N GLU A 179 24.26 -13.12 36.48
CA GLU A 179 24.28 -12.70 37.90
C GLU A 179 23.18 -13.39 38.74
N ASP A 180 23.45 -14.02 39.89
CA ASP A 180 24.55 -13.83 40.83
C ASP A 180 24.47 -14.99 41.85
N GLN A 181 25.49 -15.85 41.99
CA GLN A 181 25.59 -16.74 43.15
C GLN A 181 26.76 -16.27 44.02
N LYS A 182 26.42 -15.38 44.95
CA LYS A 182 27.30 -14.89 46.01
C LYS A 182 27.82 -16.02 46.89
N VAL A 183 29.13 -15.94 47.12
CA VAL A 183 29.88 -16.54 48.22
C VAL A 183 29.23 -16.17 49.56
N VAL A 184 29.02 -17.17 50.43
CA VAL A 184 28.92 -16.93 51.88
C VAL A 184 29.60 -18.08 52.63
N ASP A 185 30.72 -17.76 53.27
CA ASP A 185 31.38 -18.55 54.30
C ASP A 185 30.53 -18.63 55.58
N GLY A 186 30.65 -19.72 56.33
CA GLY A 186 30.10 -19.81 57.69
C GLY A 186 30.34 -21.16 58.37
N ALA A 187 31.26 -21.17 59.33
CA ALA A 187 31.84 -22.32 60.02
C ALA A 187 30.97 -22.98 61.11
N GLY A 188 31.33 -24.22 61.47
CA GLY A 188 31.48 -24.63 62.88
C GLY A 188 30.65 -25.81 63.42
N GLY A 189 31.38 -26.86 63.88
CA GLY A 189 31.02 -27.84 64.94
C GLY A 189 29.99 -28.93 64.57
N GLU A 190 29.99 -30.17 65.06
CA GLU A 190 30.69 -30.87 66.15
C GLU A 190 30.51 -32.41 65.94
N ALA A 191 31.24 -33.22 66.71
CA ALA A 191 31.57 -34.63 66.51
C ALA A 191 30.54 -35.71 66.98
N VAL A 192 30.90 -36.98 66.69
CA VAL A 192 30.83 -38.20 67.55
C VAL A 192 30.00 -39.42 67.03
N LYS A 193 30.76 -40.54 66.87
CA LYS A 193 30.49 -42.01 66.94
C LYS A 193 29.37 -42.67 66.13
N VAL A 194 29.75 -43.73 65.38
CA VAL A 194 29.70 -45.15 65.85
C VAL A 194 30.97 -45.86 65.42
#